data_AF-E4XR99-F1
#
_entry.id   AF-E4XR99-F1
#
_cell.length_a   1.000
_cell.length_b   1.000
_cell.length_c   1.000
_cell.angle_alpha   90.00
_cell.angle_beta   90.00
_cell.angle_gamma   90.00
#
_symmetry.space_group_name_H-M   'P 1'
#
loop_
_entity.id
_entity.type
_entity.pdbx_description
1 polymer ?
#
loop_
_entity_poly.entity_id
_entity_poly.type
_entity_poly.pdbx_seq_one_letter_code
_entity_poly.pdbx_strand_id
1 'polypeptide(L)'
;MNAASSNQDNSKVSFVNGAALCAEGDVLENIEKLLWSFGENDYIVLDGLDIVCSLYPDTEAKNIQLKAFIDRLIDTERRLCVSLTPRKSEKEDEIFARYWAHNSDQVVILQKLKTGLAR
;
A
#
# COMPACT_ATOMS: atom_id res chain seq x y z
N MET A 1 11.96 -32.14 30.74
CA MET A 1 11.95 -32.14 29.26
C MET A 1 11.21 -30.88 28.83
N ASN A 2 11.94 -29.79 28.53
CA ASN A 2 11.31 -28.61 27.96
C ASN A 2 11.17 -28.86 26.46
N ALA A 3 9.94 -29.06 26.00
CA ALA A 3 9.67 -28.98 24.58
C ALA A 3 9.94 -27.53 24.16
N ALA A 4 11.05 -27.32 23.44
CA ALA A 4 11.23 -26.11 22.66
C ALA A 4 10.11 -26.11 21.61
N SER A 5 9.00 -25.46 21.94
CA SER A 5 8.00 -25.07 20.95
C SER A 5 8.74 -24.25 19.91
N SER A 6 9.02 -24.84 18.76
CA SER A 6 9.41 -24.08 17.59
C SER A 6 8.25 -23.14 17.30
N ASN A 7 8.35 -21.87 17.69
CA ASN A 7 7.55 -20.82 17.10
C ASN A 7 7.97 -20.76 15.61
N GLN A 8 7.42 -21.68 14.82
CA GLN A 8 7.47 -21.57 13.37
C GLN A 8 6.62 -20.34 13.05
N ASP A 9 7.32 -19.26 12.71
CA ASP A 9 6.70 -18.10 12.11
C ASP A 9 6.03 -18.56 10.81
N ASN A 10 4.73 -18.82 10.90
CA ASN A 10 3.91 -19.25 9.78
C ASN A 10 3.46 -18.07 8.91
N SER A 11 4.04 -16.87 9.09
CA SER A 11 3.74 -15.72 8.26
C SER A 11 4.10 -16.00 6.81
N LYS A 12 3.16 -15.68 5.92
CA LYS A 12 3.38 -15.72 4.48
C LYS A 12 3.48 -14.31 3.95
N VAL A 13 4.17 -14.17 2.83
CA VAL A 13 4.18 -12.92 2.06
C VAL A 13 3.12 -13.04 0.96
N SER A 14 2.14 -12.14 1.00
CA SER A 14 1.07 -12.06 0.01
C SER A 14 1.22 -10.80 -0.84
N PHE A 15 1.25 -10.96 -2.16
CA PHE A 15 1.33 -9.83 -3.09
C PHE A 15 -0.05 -9.52 -3.66
N VAL A 16 -0.48 -8.27 -3.49
CA VAL A 16 -1.73 -7.75 -4.02
C VAL A 16 -1.40 -6.65 -5.02
N ASN A 17 -1.82 -6.87 -6.27
CA ASN A 17 -1.74 -5.84 -7.30
C ASN A 17 -3.03 -5.00 -7.28
N GLY A 18 -2.94 -3.78 -6.76
CA GLY A 18 -4.06 -2.85 -6.68
C GLY A 18 -4.65 -2.51 -8.04
N ALA A 19 -3.82 -2.40 -9.09
CA ALA A 19 -4.29 -2.13 -10.45
C ALA A 19 -5.10 -3.31 -11.04
N ALA A 20 -4.81 -4.54 -10.64
CA ALA A 20 -5.58 -5.71 -11.07
C ALA A 20 -6.99 -5.74 -10.46
N LEU A 21 -7.19 -5.06 -9.32
CA LEU A 21 -8.49 -4.96 -8.65
C LEU A 21 -9.38 -3.85 -9.23
N CYS A 22 -8.87 -3.07 -10.19
CA CYS A 22 -9.61 -1.98 -10.83
C CYS A 22 -10.71 -2.44 -11.82
N ALA A 23 -10.79 -3.74 -12.11
CA ALA A 23 -11.72 -4.27 -13.11
C ALA A 23 -13.16 -4.42 -12.60
N GLU A 24 -13.40 -4.40 -11.28
CA GLU A 24 -14.70 -4.73 -10.68
C GLU A 24 -15.03 -3.80 -9.50
N GLY A 25 -16.22 -3.18 -9.51
CA GLY A 25 -16.81 -2.52 -8.32
C GLY A 25 -16.02 -1.35 -7.71
N ASP A 26 -16.25 -1.09 -6.42
CA ASP A 26 -15.46 -0.13 -5.65
C ASP A 26 -14.10 -0.77 -5.28
N VAL A 27 -13.05 -0.29 -5.94
CA VAL A 27 -11.69 -0.84 -5.83
C VAL A 27 -11.17 -0.73 -4.39
N LEU A 28 -11.47 0.36 -3.68
CA LEU A 28 -10.99 0.56 -2.31
C LEU A 28 -11.64 -0.46 -1.37
N GLU A 29 -12.95 -0.67 -1.49
CA GLU A 29 -13.67 -1.68 -0.71
C GLU A 29 -13.17 -3.10 -1.01
N ASN A 30 -12.85 -3.40 -2.27
CA ASN A 30 -12.31 -4.69 -2.67
C ASN A 30 -10.93 -4.96 -2.07
N ILE A 31 -10.06 -3.94 -2.02
CA ILE A 31 -8.76 -4.03 -1.36
C ILE A 31 -8.96 -4.32 0.14
N GLU A 32 -9.84 -3.58 0.82
CA GLU A 32 -10.13 -3.81 2.24
C GLU A 32 -10.63 -5.25 2.49
N LYS A 33 -11.60 -5.73 1.71
CA LYS A 33 -12.13 -7.10 1.83
C LYS A 33 -11.05 -8.16 1.60
N LEU A 34 -10.20 -7.95 0.60
CA LEU A 34 -9.11 -8.88 0.31
C LEU A 34 -8.11 -8.94 1.47
N LEU A 35 -7.78 -7.80 2.08
CA LEU A 35 -6.90 -7.74 3.25
C LEU A 35 -7.43 -8.57 4.42
N TRP A 36 -8.75 -8.58 4.64
CA TRP A 36 -9.39 -9.41 5.65
C TRP A 36 -9.36 -10.91 5.37
N SER A 37 -9.11 -11.32 4.12
CA SER A 37 -8.97 -12.74 3.77
C SER A 37 -7.61 -13.34 4.13
N PHE A 38 -6.59 -12.52 4.36
CA PHE A 38 -5.26 -12.98 4.76
C PHE A 38 -5.16 -13.22 6.26
N GLY A 39 -4.25 -14.11 6.64
CA GLY A 39 -3.94 -14.37 8.05
C GLY A 39 -3.49 -13.10 8.77
N GLU A 40 -3.81 -13.00 10.05
CA GLU A 40 -3.51 -11.83 10.87
C GLU A 40 -2.00 -11.48 10.91
N ASN A 41 -1.15 -12.51 10.86
CA ASN A 41 0.31 -12.36 10.90
C ASN A 41 0.98 -12.31 9.52
N ASP A 42 0.20 -12.37 8.43
CA ASP A 42 0.76 -12.34 7.08
C ASP A 42 1.34 -10.96 6.75
N TYR A 43 2.43 -10.97 6.00
CA TYR A 43 3.03 -9.76 5.45
C TYR A 43 2.41 -9.47 4.09
N ILE A 44 1.75 -8.32 3.94
CA ILE A 44 0.99 -8.02 2.73
C ILE A 44 1.66 -6.89 1.97
N VAL A 45 1.99 -7.14 0.72
CA VAL A 45 2.55 -6.15 -0.21
C VAL A 45 1.44 -5.66 -1.12
N LEU A 46 1.05 -4.40 -0.96
CA LEU A 46 0.13 -3.68 -1.84
C LEU A 46 0.94 -2.91 -2.88
N ASP A 47 0.86 -3.33 -4.14
CA ASP A 47 1.56 -2.70 -5.25
C ASP A 47 0.59 -1.96 -6.19
N GLY A 48 1.00 -0.81 -6.72
CA GLY A 48 0.24 -0.05 -7.71
C GLY A 48 -0.96 0.73 -7.16
N LEU A 49 -0.98 1.11 -5.88
CA LEU A 49 -2.04 1.96 -5.31
C LEU A 49 -2.07 3.37 -5.91
N ASP A 50 -0.95 3.87 -6.42
CA ASP A 50 -0.87 5.11 -7.19
C ASP A 50 -1.75 5.06 -8.45
N ILE A 51 -1.83 3.89 -9.10
CA ILE A 51 -2.72 3.68 -10.26
C ILE A 51 -4.18 3.76 -9.82
N VAL A 52 -4.53 3.12 -8.70
CA VAL A 52 -5.89 3.17 -8.13
C VAL A 52 -6.30 4.62 -7.84
N CYS A 53 -5.40 5.41 -7.24
CA CYS A 53 -5.64 6.83 -6.95
C CYS A 53 -5.91 7.66 -8.22
N SER A 54 -5.24 7.31 -9.32
CA SER A 54 -5.37 8.00 -10.60
C SER A 54 -6.72 7.79 -11.29
N LEU A 55 -7.48 6.75 -10.91
CA LEU A 55 -8.80 6.47 -11.47
C LEU A 55 -9.90 7.39 -10.92
N TYR A 56 -9.67 8.03 -9.79
CA TYR A 56 -10.64 8.93 -9.17
C TYR A 56 -10.47 10.36 -9.73
N PRO A 57 -11.58 11.06 -10.04
CA PRO A 57 -11.54 12.42 -10.54
C PRO A 57 -10.92 13.37 -9.49
N ASP A 58 -10.05 14.26 -9.95
CA ASP A 58 -9.37 15.24 -9.10
C ASP A 58 -10.39 16.19 -8.44
N THR A 59 -10.64 15.93 -7.16
CA THR A 59 -11.59 16.65 -6.33
C THR A 59 -11.13 16.61 -4.88
N GLU A 60 -11.56 17.58 -4.08
CA GLU A 60 -11.33 17.54 -2.62
C GLU A 60 -11.98 16.29 -1.99
N ALA A 61 -13.13 15.86 -2.51
CA ALA A 61 -13.82 14.65 -2.09
C ALA A 61 -12.94 13.39 -2.27
N LYS A 62 -12.23 13.26 -3.40
CA LYS A 62 -11.24 12.19 -3.63
C LYS A 62 -10.17 12.17 -2.53
N ASN A 63 -9.59 13.33 -2.21
CA ASN A 63 -8.53 13.41 -1.20
C ASN A 63 -9.02 13.00 0.20
N ILE A 64 -10.25 13.34 0.56
CA ILE A 64 -10.87 12.91 1.82
C ILE A 64 -11.09 11.40 1.82
N GLN A 65 -11.63 10.83 0.73
CA GLN A 65 -11.90 9.40 0.61
C GLN A 65 -10.61 8.57 0.67
N LEU A 66 -9.57 8.98 -0.06
CA LEU A 66 -8.28 8.27 -0.08
C LEU A 66 -7.59 8.33 1.28
N LYS A 67 -7.61 9.47 1.98
CA LYS A 67 -7.08 9.56 3.35
C LYS A 67 -7.82 8.63 4.30
N ALA A 68 -9.15 8.68 4.28
CA ALA A 68 -9.98 7.81 5.12
C ALA A 68 -9.74 6.31 4.83
N PHE A 69 -9.47 5.94 3.57
CA PHE A 69 -9.07 4.59 3.20
C PHE A 69 -7.71 4.22 3.81
N ILE A 70 -6.70 5.08 3.70
CA ILE A 70 -5.39 4.82 4.29
C ILE A 70 -5.49 4.68 5.82
N ASP A 71 -6.25 5.56 6.47
CA ASP A 71 -6.49 5.50 7.93
C ASP A 71 -7.08 4.15 8.32
N ARG A 72 -8.11 3.67 7.61
CA ARG A 72 -8.70 2.35 7.85
C ARG A 72 -7.70 1.21 7.65
N LEU A 73 -6.79 1.31 6.68
CA LEU A 73 -5.76 0.30 6.47
C LEU A 73 -4.72 0.29 7.59
N ILE A 74 -4.31 1.47 8.07
CA ILE A 74 -3.37 1.60 9.20
C ILE A 74 -4.01 1.04 10.48
N ASP A 75 -5.28 1.36 10.72
CA ASP A 75 -6.05 0.90 11.89
C ASP A 75 -6.22 -0.63 11.93
N THR A 76 -5.91 -1.35 10.86
CA THR A 76 -5.92 -2.83 10.90
C THR A 76 -4.77 -3.43 11.71
N GLU A 77 -3.75 -2.63 12.07
CA GLU A 77 -2.52 -3.07 12.74
C GLU A 77 -1.77 -4.21 12.02
N ARG A 78 -2.08 -4.43 10.73
CA ARG A 78 -1.47 -5.48 9.91
C ARG A 78 -0.08 -5.05 9.42
N ARG A 79 0.76 -6.04 9.10
CA ARG A 79 2.09 -5.83 8.51
C ARG A 79 1.97 -5.53 7.02
N LEU A 80 1.74 -4.25 6.70
CA LEU A 80 1.57 -3.77 5.33
C LEU A 80 2.87 -3.21 4.75
N CYS A 81 3.12 -3.51 3.49
CA CYS A 81 4.12 -2.86 2.65
C CYS A 81 3.40 -2.23 1.47
N VAL A 82 3.54 -0.92 1.30
CA VAL A 82 2.91 -0.20 0.20
C VAL A 82 3.96 0.28 -0.77
N SER A 83 3.87 -0.18 -2.01
CA SER A 83 4.70 0.26 -3.13
C SER A 83 3.94 1.29 -3.94
N LEU A 84 4.53 2.48 -4.06
CA LEU A 84 3.98 3.60 -4.82
C LEU A 84 4.99 4.06 -5.86
N THR A 85 4.52 4.39 -7.06
CA THR A 85 5.34 5.04 -8.10
C THR A 85 4.77 6.42 -8.44
N PRO A 86 4.99 7.45 -7.58
CA PRO A 86 4.38 8.77 -7.79
C PRO A 86 4.79 9.35 -9.15
N ARG A 87 3.80 9.69 -9.99
CA ARG A 87 4.07 10.24 -11.32
C ARG A 87 4.30 11.74 -11.19
N LYS A 88 5.41 12.23 -11.76
CA LYS A 88 5.89 13.61 -11.61
C LYS A 88 4.90 14.72 -11.98
N SER A 89 3.85 14.41 -12.73
CA SER A 89 2.91 15.40 -13.28
C SER A 89 1.72 15.72 -12.36
N GLU A 90 1.46 14.92 -11.32
CA GLU A 90 0.24 15.04 -10.52
C GLU A 90 0.59 15.42 -9.08
N LYS A 91 0.26 16.65 -8.67
CA LYS A 91 0.47 17.13 -7.28
C LYS A 91 -0.26 16.24 -6.25
N GLU A 92 -1.31 15.54 -6.65
CA GLU A 92 -2.06 14.62 -5.79
C GLU A 92 -1.35 13.29 -5.55
N ASP A 93 -0.68 12.71 -6.56
CA ASP A 93 0.16 11.52 -6.37
C ASP A 93 1.19 11.79 -5.27
N GLU A 94 1.67 13.03 -5.21
CA GLU A 94 2.57 13.50 -4.17
C GLU A 94 1.88 13.63 -2.79
N ILE A 95 0.65 14.16 -2.71
CA ILE A 95 -0.10 14.24 -1.45
C ILE A 95 -0.39 12.85 -0.88
N PHE A 96 -0.82 11.91 -1.74
CA PHE A 96 -1.11 10.53 -1.35
C PHE A 96 0.16 9.81 -0.86
N ALA A 97 1.26 9.91 -1.62
CA ALA A 97 2.53 9.30 -1.22
C ALA A 97 3.08 9.91 0.08
N ARG A 98 2.96 11.22 0.27
CA ARG A 98 3.34 11.89 1.53
C ARG A 98 2.50 11.40 2.70
N TYR A 99 1.20 11.17 2.51
CA TYR A 99 0.32 10.70 3.57
C TYR A 99 0.70 9.29 4.03
N TRP A 100 0.95 8.37 3.09
CA TRP A 100 1.50 7.05 3.41
C TRP A 100 2.84 7.15 4.14
N ALA A 101 3.77 7.94 3.61
CA ALA A 101 5.10 8.09 4.19
C ALA A 101 5.05 8.66 5.62
N HIS A 102 4.09 9.54 5.92
CA HIS A 102 3.94 10.12 7.26
C HIS A 102 3.44 9.11 8.30
N ASN A 103 2.61 8.16 7.88
CA ASN A 103 2.02 7.16 8.76
C ASN A 103 2.76 5.81 8.76
N SER A 104 3.86 5.69 7.99
CA SER A 104 4.63 4.46 7.89
C SER A 104 5.73 4.42 8.93
N ASP A 105 5.94 3.27 9.59
CA ASP A 105 7.07 3.04 10.49
C ASP A 105 8.42 3.16 9.77
N GLN A 106 8.45 2.75 8.49
CA GLN A 106 9.64 2.80 7.65
C GLN A 106 9.29 3.22 6.22
N VAL A 107 10.12 4.09 5.64
CA VAL A 107 9.96 4.56 4.26
C VAL A 107 11.26 4.32 3.50
N VAL A 108 11.17 3.60 2.38
CA VAL A 108 12.28 3.35 1.47
C VAL A 108 12.01 4.07 0.14
N ILE A 109 12.93 4.96 -0.27
CA ILE A 109 12.81 5.73 -1.51
C ILE A 109 13.85 5.24 -2.51
N LEU A 110 13.37 4.67 -3.62
CA LEU A 110 14.19 4.30 -4.76
C LEU A 110 14.16 5.41 -5.81
N GLN A 111 15.32 6.01 -6.10
CA GLN A 111 15.46 7.06 -7.12
C GLN A 111 16.66 6.80 -8.02
N LYS A 112 16.54 7.15 -9.30
CA LYS A 112 17.68 7.17 -10.22
C LYS A 112 18.72 8.20 -9.75
N LEU A 113 20.00 7.91 -9.99
CA LEU A 113 21.07 8.86 -9.75
C LEU A 113 20.85 10.14 -10.57
N LYS A 114 20.98 11.31 -9.93
CA LYS A 114 20.79 12.61 -10.57
C LYS A 114 21.81 12.88 -11.68
N THR A 115 22.95 12.19 -11.64
CA THR A 115 24.07 12.32 -12.58
C THR A 115 23.99 11.35 -13.76
N GLY A 116 22.90 10.57 -13.87
CA GLY A 116 22.77 9.51 -14.86
C GLY A 116 23.32 8.16 -14.38
N LEU A 117 23.11 7.11 -15.18
CA LEU A 117 23.68 5.79 -14.90
C LEU A 117 25.18 5.83 -15.18
N ALA A 118 25.98 5.25 -14.27
CA ALA A 118 27.38 4.96 -14.55
C ALA A 118 27.42 4.11 -15.83
N ARG A 119 28.10 4.63 -16.87
CA ARG A 119 28.35 3.88 -18.10
C ARG A 119 29.50 2.91 -17.91
#